data_AF-A0A954AZ70-F1
#
_entry.id   AF-A0A954AZ70-F1
#
_cell.length_a   1.000
_cell.length_b   1.000
_cell.length_c   1.000
_cell.angle_alpha   90.00
_cell.angle_beta   90.00
_cell.angle_gamma   90.00
#
_symmetry.space_group_name_H-M   'P 1'
#
loop_
_entity.id
_entity.type
_entity.pdbx_description
1 polymer ?
#
loop_
_entity_poly.entity_id
_entity_poly.type
_entity_poly.pdbx_seq_one_letter_code
_entity_poly.pdbx_strand_id
1 'polypeptide(L)' 'MAGSSGDDTHDGDHAVTKGWNREEMIALAIALAAVVVWGASILLFGFGGLIVPALLLVLLTFVVIITISRG' A
#
# COMPACT_ATOMS: atom_id res chain seq x y z
N MET A 1 12.13 49.23 -22.86
CA MET A 1 12.65 48.75 -21.56
C MET A 1 12.10 47.36 -21.34
N ALA A 2 13.01 46.40 -21.19
CA ALA A 2 12.72 44.99 -21.03
C ALA A 2 11.92 44.72 -19.75
N GLY A 3 10.98 43.80 -19.82
CA GLY A 3 10.18 43.38 -18.68
C GLY A 3 9.24 42.25 -19.06
N SER A 4 9.80 41.09 -19.39
CA SER A 4 9.09 39.81 -19.29
C SER A 4 10.13 38.69 -19.21
N SER A 5 10.67 38.50 -18.01
CA SER A 5 11.46 37.33 -17.66
C SER A 5 10.56 36.40 -16.87
N GLY A 6 10.43 35.17 -17.36
CA GLY A 6 9.46 34.18 -16.92
C GLY A 6 9.58 33.78 -15.45
N ASP A 7 8.49 33.99 -14.73
CA ASP A 7 7.77 32.89 -14.10
C ASP A 7 6.99 32.20 -15.24
N ASP A 8 7.03 30.89 -15.41
CA ASP A 8 6.24 29.99 -14.58
C ASP A 8 6.97 28.67 -14.31
N THR A 9 6.82 28.28 -13.06
CA THR A 9 7.43 27.18 -12.37
C THR A 9 6.57 25.92 -12.48
N HIS A 10 7.22 24.76 -12.51
CA HIS A 10 6.68 23.44 -12.12
C HIS A 10 5.57 22.81 -13.00
N ASP A 11 5.88 22.52 -14.26
CA ASP A 11 5.18 21.50 -15.05
C ASP A 11 5.86 20.13 -14.90
N GLY A 12 5.60 19.42 -13.79
CA GLY A 12 6.26 18.13 -13.52
C GLY A 12 5.41 17.03 -12.89
N ASP A 13 4.46 17.34 -12.00
CA ASP A 13 4.08 16.36 -10.97
C ASP A 13 2.62 15.85 -11.04
N HIS A 14 1.87 16.11 -12.12
CA HIS A 14 0.42 15.83 -12.13
C HIS A 14 -0.06 14.81 -13.18
N ALA A 15 0.83 14.02 -13.78
CA ALA A 15 0.42 13.03 -14.79
C ALA A 15 -0.16 11.72 -14.21
N VAL A 16 0.11 11.38 -12.95
CA VAL A 16 -0.26 10.06 -12.37
C VAL A 16 -1.57 10.07 -11.56
N THR A 17 -2.05 11.23 -11.14
CA THR A 17 -3.21 11.37 -10.23
C THR A 17 -4.51 11.76 -10.93
N LYS A 18 -4.50 11.97 -12.25
CA LYS A 18 -5.61 12.61 -12.99
C LYS A 18 -6.89 11.78 -13.13
N GLY A 19 -6.90 10.51 -12.72
CA GLY A 19 -8.06 9.61 -12.87
C GLY A 19 -8.40 8.73 -11.69
N TRP A 20 -7.74 8.88 -10.54
CA TRP A 20 -8.00 8.00 -9.39
C TRP A 20 -9.14 8.51 -8.52
N ASN A 21 -10.09 7.61 -8.26
CA ASN A 21 -11.16 7.89 -7.32
C ASN A 21 -10.59 7.95 -5.89
N ARG A 22 -11.21 8.77 -5.03
CA ARG A 22 -10.77 8.92 -3.62
C ARG A 22 -10.76 7.57 -2.89
N GLU A 23 -11.70 6.69 -3.23
CA GLU A 23 -11.82 5.33 -2.70
C GLU A 23 -10.63 4.45 -3.10
N GLU A 24 -10.17 4.54 -4.35
CA GLU A 24 -9.01 3.81 -4.86
C GLU A 24 -7.73 4.30 -4.19
N MET A 25 -7.58 5.61 -4.02
CA MET A 25 -6.47 6.21 -3.26
C MET A 25 -6.42 5.68 -1.81
N ILE A 26 -7.58 5.61 -1.14
CA ILE A 26 -7.66 5.09 0.23
C ILE A 26 -7.33 3.60 0.26
N ALA A 27 -7.87 2.81 -0.68
CA ALA A 27 -7.59 1.39 -0.77
C ALA A 27 -6.09 1.11 -1.01
N LEU A 28 -5.45 1.86 -1.90
CA LEU A 28 -4.02 1.77 -2.18
C LEU A 28 -3.17 2.22 -0.98
N ALA A 29 -3.57 3.28 -0.28
CA ALA A 29 -2.90 3.71 0.93
C ALA A 29 -2.96 2.64 2.04
N ILE A 30 -4.12 2.00 2.22
CA ILE A 30 -4.29 0.90 3.19
C ILE A 30 -3.47 -0.31 2.78
N ALA A 31 -3.49 -0.70 1.50
CA ALA A 31 -2.70 -1.82 0.99
C ALA A 31 -1.20 -1.58 1.20
N LEU A 32 -0.71 -0.38 0.89
CA LEU A 32 0.69 -0.01 1.07
C LEU A 32 1.06 0.03 2.56
N ALA A 33 0.21 0.58 3.42
CA ALA A 33 0.41 0.56 4.87
C ALA A 33 0.47 -0.88 5.41
N ALA A 34 -0.39 -1.78 4.94
CA ALA A 34 -0.36 -3.18 5.33
C ALA A 34 0.95 -3.87 4.93
N VAL A 35 1.44 -3.62 3.72
CA VAL A 35 2.74 -4.16 3.25
C VAL A 35 3.91 -3.59 4.05
N VAL A 36 3.88 -2.29 4.35
CA VAL A 36 4.93 -1.63 5.15
C VAL A 36 4.92 -2.14 6.59
N VAL A 37 3.76 -2.30 7.22
CA VAL A 37 3.65 -2.87 8.58
C VAL A 37 4.15 -4.32 8.60
N TRP A 38 3.79 -5.10 7.57
CA TRP A 38 4.24 -6.48 7.43
C TRP A 38 5.76 -6.56 7.25
N GLY A 39 6.35 -5.73 6.37
CA GLY A 39 7.80 -5.65 6.16
C GLY A 39 8.56 -5.06 7.35
N ALA A 40 7.98 -4.09 8.06
CA ALA A 40 8.58 -3.48 9.26
C ALA A 40 8.63 -4.47 10.43
N SER A 41 7.67 -5.40 10.51
CA SER A 41 7.70 -6.52 11.47
C SER A 41 8.95 -7.40 11.29
N ILE A 42 9.44 -7.53 10.05
CA ILE A 42 10.67 -8.26 9.71
C ILE A 42 11.91 -7.52 10.24
N LEU A 43 11.93 -6.19 10.10
CA LEU A 43 13.05 -5.35 10.53
C LEU A 43 13.15 -5.23 12.06
N LEU A 44 12.02 -5.14 12.75
CA LEU A 44 11.98 -4.92 14.20
C LEU A 44 12.21 -6.20 15.03
N PHE A 45 11.72 -7.35 14.55
CA PHE A 45 11.78 -8.63 15.30
C PHE A 45 12.62 -9.72 14.60
N GLY A 46 13.23 -9.42 13.44
CA GLY A 46 14.00 -10.37 12.66
C GLY A 46 13.14 -11.51 12.07
N PHE A 47 13.77 -12.65 11.78
CA PHE A 47 13.08 -13.83 11.21
C PHE A 47 11.99 -14.40 12.15
N GLY A 48 12.15 -14.24 13.46
CA GLY A 48 11.13 -14.61 14.44
C GLY A 48 9.85 -13.78 14.31
N GLY A 49 9.98 -12.52 13.88
CA GLY A 49 8.85 -11.63 13.59
C GLY A 49 8.01 -12.03 12.38
N LEU A 50 8.54 -12.85 11.46
CA LEU A 50 7.74 -13.42 10.35
C LEU A 50 6.83 -14.55 10.81
N ILE A 51 7.18 -15.25 11.90
CA ILE A 51 6.45 -16.45 12.30
C ILE A 51 5.00 -16.10 12.65
N VAL A 52 4.76 -14.98 13.33
CA VAL A 52 3.43 -14.56 13.77
C VAL A 52 2.50 -14.23 12.59
N PRO A 53 2.86 -13.32 11.67
CA PRO A 53 2.00 -13.05 10.52
C PRO A 53 1.92 -14.24 9.55
N ALA A 54 2.97 -15.07 9.43
CA ALA A 54 2.91 -16.30 8.63
C ALA A 54 1.90 -17.30 9.20
N LEU A 55 1.92 -17.54 10.52
CA LEU A 55 0.97 -18.42 11.19
C LEU A 55 -0.47 -17.89 11.07
N LEU A 56 -0.68 -16.57 11.16
CA LEU A 56 -1.99 -15.95 10.96
C LEU A 56 -2.50 -16.11 9.51
N LEU A 57 -1.64 -15.94 8.50
CA LEU A 57 -2.02 -16.14 7.10
C LEU A 57 -2.35 -17.60 6.79
N VAL A 58 -1.60 -18.54 7.37
CA VAL A 58 -1.89 -19.98 7.25
C VAL A 58 -3.26 -20.31 7.87
N LEU A 59 -3.53 -19.82 9.08
CA LEU A 59 -4.82 -20.00 9.75
C LEU A 59 -5.97 -19.40 8.92
N LEU A 60 -5.78 -18.19 8.40
CA LEU A 60 -6.77 -17.49 7.60
C LEU A 60 -7.08 -18.24 6.30
N THR A 61 -6.04 -18.74 5.62
CA THR A 61 -6.19 -19.56 4.41
C THR A 61 -7.00 -20.83 4.69
N PHE A 62 -6.73 -21.50 5.82
CA PHE A 62 -7.46 -22.69 6.22
C PHE A 62 -8.95 -22.40 6.48
N VAL A 63 -9.27 -21.29 7.16
CA VAL A 63 -10.65 -20.84 7.38
C VAL A 63 -11.35 -20.52 6.07
N VAL A 64 -10.67 -19.87 5.13
CA VAL A 64 -11.23 -19.55 3.80
C VAL A 64 -11.57 -20.83 3.03
N ILE A 65 -10.67 -21.81 2.99
CA ILE A 65 -10.90 -23.09 2.31
C ILE A 65 -12.09 -23.84 2.92
N ILE A 66 -12.18 -23.88 4.25
CA ILE A 66 -13.31 -24.50 4.96
C ILE A 66 -14.61 -23.77 4.63
N THR A 67 -14.59 -22.45 4.63
CA THR A 67 -15.79 -21.63 4.37
C THR A 67 -16.29 -21.85 2.94
N ILE A 68 -15.40 -21.88 1.95
CA ILE A 68 -15.75 -22.17 0.56
C ILE A 68 -16.23 -23.62 0.38
N SER A 69 -15.60 -24.60 1.05
CA SER A 69 -16.03 -26.01 0.97
C SER A 69 -17.38 -26.29 1.64
N ARG A 70 -17.90 -25.34 2.43
CA ARG A 70 -19.21 -25.43 3.08
C ARG A 70 -20.32 -24.69 2.34
N GLY A 71 -20.00 -24.03 1.21
CA GLY A 71 -20.96 -23.40 0.31
C GLY A 71 -21.50 -24.37 -0.74
#